data_AF-A0A954K929-F1
#
_entry.id   AF-A0A954K929-F1
#
_cell.length_a   1.000
_cell.length_b   1.000
_cell.length_c   1.000
_cell.angle_alpha   90.00
_cell.angle_beta   90.00
_cell.angle_gamma   90.00
#
_symmetry.space_group_name_H-M   'P 1'
#
loop_
_entity.id
_entity.type
_entity.pdbx_description
1 polymer ?
#
loop_
_entity_poly.entity_id
_entity_poly.type
_entity_poly.pdbx_seq_one_letter_code
_entity_poly.pdbx_strand_id
1 'polypeptide(L)'
;MVLQKRAEDESGKFRPVKEAVYWKPEQTAIIVCDMWDDHTCKQAAKRVAEMAPAMNETLKAAREKGVFIIHAPSGRMNFYAGTPQRQR
;
A
#
# COMPACT_ATOMS: atom_id res chain seq x y z
N MET A 1 -0.59 -8.98 -14.21
CA MET A 1 -1.44 -8.41 -13.15
C MET A 1 -2.48 -7.52 -13.82
N VAL A 2 -3.70 -7.40 -13.31
CA VAL A 2 -4.71 -6.51 -13.92
C VAL A 2 -4.75 -5.21 -13.13
N LEU A 3 -4.36 -4.11 -13.77
CA LEU A 3 -4.48 -2.76 -13.22
C LEU A 3 -5.88 -2.23 -13.49
N GLN A 4 -6.56 -1.74 -12.45
CA GLN A 4 -7.76 -0.94 -12.61
C GLN A 4 -7.40 0.54 -12.51
N LYS A 5 -7.52 1.27 -13.62
CA LYS A 5 -7.33 2.73 -13.68
C LYS A 5 -8.64 3.43 -13.98
N ARG A 6 -8.71 4.74 -13.70
CA ARG A 6 -9.83 5.59 -14.14
C ARG A 6 -9.42 6.27 -15.45
N ALA A 7 -10.22 6.13 -16.49
CA ALA A 7 -10.03 6.81 -17.77
C ALA A 7 -11.21 7.74 -18.05
N GLU A 8 -10.92 8.93 -18.56
CA GLU A 8 -11.92 9.89 -19.00
C GLU A 8 -12.50 9.47 -20.36
N ASP A 9 -13.81 9.57 -20.51
CA ASP A 9 -14.50 9.39 -21.78
C ASP A 9 -14.70 10.71 -22.53
N GLU A 10 -15.21 10.63 -23.76
CA GLU A 10 -15.46 11.81 -24.62
C GLU A 10 -16.47 12.80 -24.00
N SER A 11 -17.22 12.38 -22.97
CA SER A 11 -18.19 13.20 -22.25
C SER A 11 -17.63 13.79 -20.94
N GLY A 12 -16.33 13.62 -20.66
CA GLY A 12 -15.67 14.10 -19.45
C GLY A 12 -15.96 13.28 -18.19
N LYS A 13 -16.54 12.08 -18.32
CA LYS A 13 -16.81 11.18 -17.19
C LYS A 13 -15.70 10.15 -17.04
N PHE A 14 -15.36 9.83 -15.79
CA PHE A 14 -14.36 8.81 -15.49
C PHE A 14 -15.00 7.42 -15.35
N ARG A 15 -14.52 6.45 -16.14
CA ARG A 15 -14.90 5.04 -16.01
C ARG A 15 -13.73 4.16 -15.57
N PRO A 16 -13.97 3.09 -14.80
CA PRO A 16 -12.94 2.12 -14.49
C PRO A 16 -12.58 1.33 -15.76
N VAL A 17 -11.28 1.24 -16.05
CA VAL A 17 -10.72 0.44 -17.15
C VAL A 17 -9.74 -0.55 -16.56
N LYS A 18 -9.86 -1.81 -16.99
CA LYS A 18 -8.94 -2.89 -16.62
C LYS A 18 -7.92 -3.09 -17.73
N GLU A 19 -6.66 -3.15 -17.36
CA GLU A 19 -5.54 -3.31 -18.28
C GLU A 19 -4.61 -4.40 -17.77
N ALA A 20 -4.18 -5.29 -18.67
CA ALA A 20 -3.15 -6.26 -18.36
C ALA A 20 -1.80 -5.52 -18.32
N VAL A 21 -1.19 -5.47 -17.14
CA VAL A 21 0.12 -4.86 -16.93
C VAL A 21 1.11 -5.88 -16.40
N TYR A 22 2.36 -5.73 -16.83
CA TYR A 22 3.50 -6.48 -16.33
C TYR A 22 4.44 -5.52 -15.60
N TRP A 23 4.69 -5.82 -14.33
CA TRP A 23 5.56 -5.01 -13.46
C TRP A 23 6.81 -5.83 -13.17
N LYS A 24 7.97 -5.32 -13.58
CA LYS A 24 9.27 -5.94 -13.25
C LYS A 24 9.53 -5.73 -11.76
N PRO A 25 9.71 -6.78 -10.96
CA PRO A 25 9.86 -6.64 -9.51
C PRO A 25 11.00 -5.69 -9.11
N GLU A 26 12.11 -5.71 -9.86
CA GLU A 26 13.30 -4.89 -9.60
C GLU A 26 13.08 -3.39 -9.85
N GLN A 27 12.02 -3.04 -10.59
CA GLN A 27 11.62 -1.67 -10.91
C GLN A 27 10.32 -1.27 -10.22
N THR A 28 9.84 -2.07 -9.27
CA THR A 28 8.55 -1.88 -8.61
C THR A 28 8.74 -1.74 -7.11
N ALA A 29 8.06 -0.77 -6.51
CA ALA A 29 7.96 -0.63 -5.07
C ALA A 29 6.50 -0.48 -4.63
N ILE A 30 6.18 -1.02 -3.45
CA ILE A 30 4.92 -0.77 -2.75
C ILE A 30 5.22 0.09 -1.53
N ILE A 31 4.52 1.21 -1.40
CA ILE A 31 4.63 2.09 -0.22
C ILE A 31 3.38 1.89 0.64
N VAL A 32 3.58 1.47 1.88
CA VAL A 32 2.53 1.30 2.89
C VAL A 32 2.50 2.56 3.76
N CYS A 33 1.51 3.42 3.50
CA CYS A 33 1.30 4.65 4.26
C CYS A 33 0.21 4.46 5.33
N ASP A 34 0.46 4.96 6.54
CA ASP A 34 -0.53 5.12 7.62
C ASP A 34 -1.36 3.89 7.98
N MET A 35 -0.75 2.71 7.88
CA MET A 35 -1.39 1.45 8.27
C MET A 35 -1.20 1.17 9.76
N TRP A 36 -1.81 2.02 10.60
CA TRP A 36 -1.71 1.93 12.05
C TRP A 36 -2.78 1.04 12.68
N ASP A 37 -2.36 0.31 13.71
CA ASP A 37 -3.20 -0.46 14.61
C ASP A 37 -4.20 0.41 15.38
N ASP A 38 -3.85 1.66 15.67
CA ASP A 38 -4.74 2.65 16.27
C ASP A 38 -4.68 4.01 15.58
N HIS A 39 -5.77 4.75 15.67
CA HIS A 39 -5.93 6.10 15.14
C HIS A 39 -6.74 6.95 16.12
N THR A 40 -6.53 8.28 16.11
CA THR A 40 -7.38 9.23 16.84
C THR A 40 -8.87 9.02 16.50
N CYS A 41 -9.16 8.68 15.24
CA CYS A 41 -10.48 8.22 14.83
C CYS A 41 -10.57 6.69 14.93
N LYS A 42 -11.35 6.19 15.90
CA LYS A 42 -11.54 4.75 16.13
C LYS A 42 -12.20 4.03 14.95
N GLN A 43 -13.02 4.72 14.17
CA GLN A 43 -13.59 4.15 12.95
C GLN A 43 -12.55 3.99 11.83
N ALA A 44 -11.54 4.86 11.78
CA ALA A 44 -10.41 4.66 10.87
C ALA A 44 -9.58 3.44 11.29
N ALA A 45 -9.28 3.29 12.59
CA ALA A 45 -8.57 2.12 13.11
C ALA A 45 -9.30 0.80 12.79
N LYS A 46 -10.64 0.76 12.95
CA LYS A 46 -11.46 -0.42 12.60
C LYS A 46 -11.35 -0.82 11.13
N ARG A 47 -11.49 0.16 10.21
CA ARG A 47 -11.35 -0.11 8.77
C ARG A 47 -9.95 -0.58 8.39
N VAL A 48 -8.92 -0.05 9.04
CA VAL A 48 -7.54 -0.52 8.86
C VAL A 48 -7.39 -1.96 9.35
N ALA A 49 -7.92 -2.29 10.53
CA ALA A 49 -7.87 -3.64 11.07
C ALA A 49 -8.55 -4.67 10.17
N GLU A 50 -9.67 -4.32 9.53
CA GLU A 50 -10.36 -5.18 8.55
C GLU A 50 -9.54 -5.39 7.27
N MET A 51 -8.83 -4.35 6.80
CA MET A 51 -8.03 -4.40 5.57
C MET A 51 -6.65 -5.08 5.77
N ALA A 52 -6.08 -5.00 6.97
CA ALA A 52 -4.71 -5.41 7.26
C ALA A 52 -4.39 -6.87 6.89
N PRO A 53 -5.25 -7.88 7.12
CA PRO A 53 -4.96 -9.26 6.72
C PRO A 53 -4.78 -9.43 5.21
N ALA A 54 -5.72 -8.93 4.40
CA ALA A 54 -5.66 -9.03 2.94
C ALA A 54 -4.48 -8.23 2.36
N MET A 55 -4.17 -7.08 2.96
CA MET A 55 -2.97 -6.33 2.59
C MET A 55 -1.70 -7.13 2.91
N ASN A 56 -1.60 -7.76 4.07
CA ASN A 56 -0.44 -8.55 4.46
C ASN A 56 -0.20 -9.73 3.50
N GLU A 57 -1.25 -10.43 3.07
CA GLU A 57 -1.15 -11.47 2.03
C GLU A 57 -0.58 -10.91 0.73
N THR A 58 -1.07 -9.75 0.29
CA THR A 58 -0.59 -9.06 -0.90
C THR A 58 0.88 -8.67 -0.79
N LEU A 59 1.28 -8.09 0.35
CA LEU A 59 2.67 -7.65 0.60
C LEU A 59 3.63 -8.83 0.69
N LYS A 60 3.22 -9.95 1.29
CA LYS A 60 4.01 -11.18 1.32
C LYS A 60 4.24 -11.73 -0.09
N ALA A 61 3.17 -11.87 -0.88
CA ALA A 61 3.28 -12.34 -2.26
C ALA A 61 4.11 -11.40 -3.15
N ALA A 62 4.05 -10.09 -2.91
CA ALA A 62 4.89 -9.12 -3.62
C ALA A 62 6.37 -9.24 -3.21
N ARG A 63 6.64 -9.37 -1.90
CA ARG A 63 8.01 -9.53 -1.37
C ARG A 63 8.65 -10.84 -1.83
N GLU A 64 7.90 -11.94 -1.90
CA GLU A 64 8.36 -13.21 -2.46
C GLU A 64 8.78 -13.11 -3.93
N LYS A 65 8.16 -12.19 -4.68
CA LYS A 65 8.52 -11.90 -6.07
C LYS A 65 9.68 -10.92 -6.23
N GLY A 66 10.26 -10.41 -5.13
CA GLY A 66 11.36 -9.46 -5.15
C GLY A 66 10.94 -7.98 -5.23
N VAL A 67 9.65 -7.66 -5.05
CA VAL A 67 9.17 -6.26 -5.01
C VAL A 67 9.68 -5.57 -3.75
N PHE A 68 10.16 -4.34 -3.88
CA PHE A 68 10.61 -3.55 -2.74
C PHE A 68 9.42 -2.98 -1.95
N ILE A 69 9.41 -3.17 -0.63
CA ILE A 69 8.31 -2.71 0.23
C ILE A 69 8.82 -1.62 1.17
N ILE A 70 8.24 -0.43 1.07
CA ILE A 70 8.56 0.73 1.88
C ILE A 70 7.44 0.93 2.89
N HIS A 71 7.76 0.95 4.17
CA HIS A 71 6.81 1.37 5.20
C HIS A 71 7.01 2.86 5.46
N ALA A 72 5.97 3.66 5.25
CA ALA A 72 5.98 5.11 5.40
C ALA A 72 5.01 5.54 6.54
N PRO A 73 5.36 5.27 7.80
CA PRO A 73 4.54 5.66 8.94
C PRO A 73 4.51 7.17 9.17
N SER A 74 3.34 7.82 9.20
CA SER A 74 3.20 9.20 9.72
C SER A 74 2.78 9.19 11.21
N GLY A 75 3.43 10.01 12.05
CA GLY A 75 2.95 10.31 13.41
C GLY A 75 3.32 9.36 14.57
N ARG A 76 4.01 8.23 14.34
CA ARG A 76 4.51 7.33 15.42
C ARG A 76 5.98 6.94 15.26
N MET A 77 6.76 7.88 14.76
CA MET A 77 8.20 7.74 14.55
C MET A 77 8.97 7.32 15.81
N ASN A 78 8.52 7.68 17.01
CA ASN A 78 9.18 7.27 18.26
C ASN A 78 9.10 5.75 18.52
N PHE A 79 8.05 5.07 18.05
CA PHE A 79 7.93 3.62 18.17
C PHE A 79 9.03 2.88 17.38
N TYR A 80 9.43 3.45 16.24
CA TYR A 80 10.51 2.93 15.40
C TYR A 80 11.90 3.45 15.78
N ALA A 81 12.03 4.15 16.91
CA ALA A 81 13.34 4.58 17.39
C ALA A 81 14.23 3.35 17.67
N GLY A 82 15.42 3.31 17.06
CA GLY A 82 16.40 2.24 17.28
C GLY A 82 16.27 1.02 16.35
N THR A 83 15.28 0.97 15.46
CA THR A 83 15.22 -0.10 14.45
C THR A 83 16.19 0.17 13.30
N PRO A 84 16.79 -0.86 12.66
CA PRO A 84 17.70 -0.68 11.52
C PRO A 84 17.07 0.11 10.37
N GLN A 85 15.75 -0.02 10.18
CA GLN A 85 14.98 0.67 9.15
C GLN A 85 14.83 2.17 9.42
N ARG A 86 15.07 2.64 10.65
CA ARG A 86 14.98 4.06 11.02
C ARG A 86 16.33 4.76 11.13
N GLN A 87 17.42 4.01 11.24
CA GLN A 87 18.77 4.54 11.33
C GLN A 87 19.43 4.75 9.96
N ARG A 88 18.73 4.43 8.86
CA ARG A 88 19.21 4.51 7.49
C ARG A 88 18.34 5.45 6.67
#